data_AF-A0A4Q2UQ02-F1
#
_entry.id   AF-A0A4Q2UQ02-F1
#
_cell.length_a   1.000
_cell.length_b   1.000
_cell.length_c   1.000
_cell.angle_alpha   90.00
_cell.angle_beta   90.00
_cell.angle_gamma   90.00
#
_symmetry.space_group_name_H-M   'P 1'
#
loop_
_entity.id
_entity.type
_entity.pdbx_description
1 polymer ?
#
loop_
_entity_poly.entity_id
_entity_poly.type
_entity_poly.pdbx_seq_one_letter_code
_entity_poly.pdbx_strand_id
1 'polypeptide(L)'
;MNKLATLLAVALLVCLAATFYACNDHQAAPPDARIELVATLSGAAERPVSVTTAATGSFVGVLDRSTRVLSYTVTYTGLRPTMGHLHRITPNSAVGNGPVEIPFTTLDSPIIGTTTLATTSRVDSLINGFYYANLHTVAYPAGEIRGNIRPKGIIRLKATLNGASEKPTPVTSSGTGTFTGLVDPVTRVLSYTVTYSGLTPVMGHLHRITPYSTIGNGPVEIPFTSLSSPISGTTTLATPGRVDSLLNGFYYANLHTAAYPAGEIRGDIKP
;
A
#
# COMPACT_ATOMS: atom_id res chain seq x y z
N MET A 1 48.01 54.15 0.94
CA MET A 1 46.59 53.74 0.76
C MET A 1 46.58 52.39 0.04
N ASN A 2 45.93 51.41 0.67
CA ASN A 2 46.04 49.96 0.47
C ASN A 2 45.72 49.45 -0.94
N LYS A 3 46.56 48.54 -1.45
CA LYS A 3 46.22 47.56 -2.50
C LYS A 3 46.54 46.15 -1.99
N LEU A 4 45.66 45.62 -1.13
CA LEU A 4 45.72 44.24 -0.64
C LEU A 4 44.30 43.80 -0.27
N ALA A 5 43.47 43.55 -1.29
CA ALA A 5 42.16 42.93 -1.13
C ALA A 5 41.60 42.43 -2.48
N THR A 6 42.32 41.57 -3.21
CA THR A 6 41.71 40.80 -4.32
C THR A 6 42.52 39.56 -4.68
N LEU A 7 42.69 38.61 -3.75
CA LEU A 7 43.23 37.28 -4.08
C LEU A 7 42.85 36.29 -2.97
N LEU A 8 41.60 35.85 -2.97
CA LEU A 8 41.20 34.59 -2.35
C LEU A 8 39.99 34.06 -3.13
N ALA A 9 39.97 32.74 -3.39
CA ALA A 9 38.99 31.98 -4.17
C ALA A 9 39.28 31.79 -5.68
N VAL A 10 40.47 31.29 -6.02
CA VAL A 10 40.66 30.44 -7.22
C VAL A 10 41.16 29.08 -6.75
N ALA A 11 40.28 28.30 -6.14
CA ALA A 11 40.51 26.88 -5.84
C ALA A 11 39.20 26.21 -5.36
N LEU A 12 38.26 25.98 -6.28
CA LEU A 12 37.37 24.79 -6.30
C LEU A 12 36.35 24.97 -7.43
N LEU A 13 36.76 24.68 -8.65
CA LEU A 13 35.80 24.31 -9.69
C LEU A 13 36.42 23.19 -10.53
N VAL A 14 36.79 22.11 -9.84
CA VAL A 14 36.96 20.82 -10.51
C VAL A 14 35.55 20.32 -10.76
N CYS A 15 35.15 20.37 -12.02
CA CYS A 15 33.94 19.77 -12.57
C CYS A 15 33.82 18.32 -12.11
N LEU A 16 33.04 18.08 -11.06
CA LEU A 16 32.48 16.78 -10.80
C LEU A 16 31.31 16.59 -11.76
N ALA A 17 31.62 16.27 -13.01
CA ALA A 17 30.68 15.64 -13.91
C ALA A 17 30.41 14.22 -13.37
N ALA A 18 29.64 14.14 -12.29
CA ALA A 18 28.98 12.91 -11.93
C ALA A 18 27.97 12.64 -13.04
N THR A 19 28.36 11.76 -13.96
CA THR A 19 27.45 11.10 -14.86
C THR A 19 26.34 10.50 -14.00
N PHE A 20 25.18 11.16 -13.98
CA PHE A 20 23.95 10.54 -13.55
C PHE A 20 23.74 9.35 -14.49
N TYR A 21 24.20 8.17 -14.07
CA TYR A 21 23.54 6.93 -14.48
C TYR A 21 22.12 7.06 -13.94
N ALA A 22 21.25 7.61 -14.79
CA ALA A 22 19.83 7.37 -14.70
C ALA A 22 19.67 5.86 -14.84
N CYS A 23 19.67 5.15 -13.70
CA CYS A 23 19.08 3.83 -13.65
C CYS A 23 17.67 4.01 -14.15
N ASN A 24 17.41 3.48 -15.34
CA ASN A 24 16.11 3.45 -15.95
C ASN A 24 15.27 2.47 -15.11
N ASP A 25 14.74 2.94 -13.98
CA ASP A 25 13.96 2.18 -13.01
C ASP A 25 12.51 1.91 -13.49
N HIS A 26 12.27 2.18 -14.78
CA HIS A 26 11.10 1.80 -15.55
C HIS A 26 11.05 0.31 -15.95
N GLN A 27 11.87 -0.56 -15.38
CA GLN A 27 11.59 -1.99 -15.46
C GLN A 27 10.65 -2.39 -14.33
N ALA A 28 9.38 -2.61 -14.69
CA ALA A 28 8.55 -3.55 -13.95
C ALA A 28 9.41 -4.79 -13.65
N ALA A 29 9.45 -5.23 -12.39
CA ALA A 29 10.29 -6.33 -11.97
C ALA A 29 10.20 -7.48 -12.99
N PRO A 30 11.34 -8.11 -13.36
CA PRO A 30 11.39 -9.13 -14.39
C PRO A 30 10.26 -10.18 -14.25
N PRO A 31 9.77 -10.78 -15.34
CA PRO A 31 8.73 -11.81 -15.29
C PRO A 31 9.08 -13.01 -14.39
N ASP A 32 10.37 -13.25 -14.15
CA ASP A 32 10.97 -14.26 -13.29
C ASP A 32 11.36 -13.74 -11.88
N ALA A 33 10.98 -12.49 -11.55
CA ALA A 33 11.26 -11.92 -10.25
C ALA A 33 10.62 -12.77 -9.14
N ARG A 34 11.48 -13.26 -8.23
CA ARG A 34 11.08 -13.81 -6.94
C ARG A 34 10.69 -12.65 -6.03
N ILE A 35 9.44 -12.62 -5.60
CA ILE A 35 8.92 -11.60 -4.69
C ILE A 35 8.95 -12.16 -3.28
N GLU A 36 9.77 -11.56 -2.42
CA GLU A 36 9.72 -11.80 -0.98
C GLU A 36 8.42 -11.19 -0.42
N LEU A 37 7.71 -11.98 0.35
CA LEU A 37 6.43 -11.65 0.97
C LEU A 37 6.55 -11.80 2.48
N VAL A 38 5.98 -10.87 3.23
CA VAL A 38 6.02 -10.85 4.69
C VAL A 38 4.66 -10.50 5.28
N ALA A 39 4.39 -11.00 6.49
CA ALA A 39 3.34 -10.50 7.36
C ALA A 39 3.75 -10.63 8.82
N THR A 40 3.31 -9.70 9.67
CA THR A 40 3.30 -9.89 11.13
C THR A 40 1.87 -10.25 11.55
N LEU A 41 1.70 -11.37 12.24
CA LEU A 41 0.42 -11.86 12.72
C LEU A 41 0.19 -11.42 14.17
N SER A 42 -0.97 -10.82 14.43
CA SER A 42 -1.37 -10.42 15.79
C SER A 42 -2.90 -10.45 15.92
N GLY A 43 -3.40 -10.49 17.17
CA GLY A 43 -4.84 -10.38 17.40
C GLY A 43 -5.40 -8.99 17.06
N ALA A 44 -4.61 -7.93 17.23
CA ALA A 44 -4.99 -6.56 16.84
C ALA A 44 -5.22 -6.42 15.32
N ALA A 45 -4.59 -7.28 14.52
CA ALA A 45 -4.77 -7.33 13.07
C ALA A 45 -5.96 -8.21 12.64
N GLU A 46 -6.61 -8.92 13.56
CA GLU A 46 -7.84 -9.68 13.27
C GLU A 46 -8.97 -8.75 12.84
N ARG A 47 -9.84 -9.24 11.94
CA ARG A 47 -10.96 -8.49 11.37
C ARG A 47 -12.19 -9.38 11.24
N PRO A 48 -13.41 -8.84 11.43
CA PRO A 48 -13.72 -7.43 11.65
C PRO A 48 -13.46 -6.95 13.07
N VAL A 49 -13.35 -7.87 14.02
CA VAL A 49 -13.13 -7.57 15.44
C VAL A 49 -11.69 -7.96 15.80
N SER A 50 -10.94 -7.00 16.34
CA SER A 50 -9.61 -7.27 16.88
C SER A 50 -9.69 -8.17 18.11
N VAL A 51 -8.74 -9.08 18.25
CA VAL A 51 -8.57 -9.94 19.42
C VAL A 51 -7.49 -9.37 20.34
N THR A 52 -7.78 -9.33 21.64
CA THR A 52 -6.75 -9.08 22.66
C THR A 52 -6.15 -10.40 23.08
N THR A 53 -4.92 -10.67 22.66
CA THR A 53 -4.16 -11.88 22.99
C THR A 53 -2.67 -11.54 23.04
N ALA A 54 -1.91 -12.31 23.81
CA ALA A 54 -0.44 -12.25 23.81
C ALA A 54 0.17 -13.04 22.64
N ALA A 55 -0.64 -13.80 21.90
CA ALA A 55 -0.19 -14.59 20.77
C ALA A 55 0.37 -13.72 19.64
N THR A 56 1.45 -14.19 19.03
CA THR A 56 2.13 -13.50 17.92
C THR A 56 2.57 -14.49 16.86
N GLY A 57 2.75 -14.01 15.63
CA GLY A 57 3.38 -14.80 14.59
C GLY A 57 3.93 -13.96 13.44
N SER A 58 4.53 -14.64 12.47
CA SER A 58 5.03 -14.05 11.24
C SER A 58 4.87 -15.00 10.08
N PHE A 59 4.59 -14.43 8.90
CA PHE A 59 4.65 -15.11 7.61
C PHE A 59 5.87 -14.60 6.87
N VAL A 60 6.66 -15.51 6.30
CA VAL A 60 7.70 -15.21 5.31
C VAL A 60 7.48 -16.14 4.12
N GLY A 61 7.45 -15.59 2.91
CA GLY A 61 7.30 -16.37 1.70
C GLY A 61 8.04 -15.80 0.52
N VAL A 62 8.16 -16.62 -0.51
CA VAL A 62 8.72 -16.25 -1.81
C VAL A 62 7.77 -16.72 -2.88
N LEU A 63 7.29 -15.78 -3.69
CA LEU A 63 6.52 -16.06 -4.90
C LEU A 63 7.43 -16.04 -6.11
N ASP A 64 7.55 -17.17 -6.81
CA ASP A 64 8.11 -17.24 -8.14
C ASP A 64 7.01 -16.93 -9.15
N ARG A 65 7.08 -15.78 -9.83
CA ARG A 65 6.03 -15.31 -10.74
C ARG A 65 5.93 -16.15 -12.02
N SER A 66 7.03 -16.74 -12.45
CA SER A 66 7.09 -17.54 -13.68
C SER A 66 6.34 -18.86 -13.51
N THR A 67 6.54 -19.51 -12.37
CA THR A 67 5.89 -20.78 -12.03
C THR A 67 4.60 -20.60 -11.25
N ARG A 68 4.36 -19.39 -10.71
CA ARG A 68 3.29 -19.03 -9.76
C ARG A 68 3.35 -19.81 -8.44
N VAL A 69 4.51 -20.36 -8.12
CA VAL A 69 4.73 -21.12 -6.89
C VAL A 69 5.02 -20.16 -5.75
N LEU A 70 4.19 -20.21 -4.72
CA LEU A 70 4.42 -19.59 -3.42
C LEU A 70 4.98 -20.64 -2.47
N SER A 71 6.21 -20.44 -2.00
CA SER A 71 6.76 -21.17 -0.86
C SER A 71 6.74 -20.27 0.37
N TYR A 72 6.35 -20.80 1.52
CA TYR A 72 6.16 -20.00 2.72
C TYR A 72 6.47 -20.73 4.02
N THR A 73 6.69 -19.95 5.06
CA THR A 73 6.85 -20.36 6.45
C THR A 73 6.02 -19.44 7.33
N VAL A 74 5.21 -20.02 8.21
CA VAL A 74 4.51 -19.32 9.28
C VAL A 74 5.05 -19.78 10.62
N THR A 75 5.62 -18.86 11.39
CA THR A 75 6.06 -19.10 12.76
C THR A 75 5.14 -18.37 13.72
N TYR A 76 4.81 -18.99 14.84
CA TYR A 76 3.97 -18.37 15.86
C TYR A 76 4.33 -18.84 17.26
N THR A 77 3.87 -18.10 18.27
CA THR A 77 4.01 -18.44 19.69
C THR A 77 2.76 -17.98 20.47
N GLY A 78 2.52 -18.61 21.62
CA GLY A 78 1.48 -18.16 22.55
C GLY A 78 0.03 -18.57 22.22
N LEU A 79 -0.17 -19.49 21.26
CA LEU A 79 -1.47 -20.09 20.95
C LEU A 79 -1.33 -21.57 20.61
N ARG A 80 -2.46 -22.30 20.62
CA ARG A 80 -2.57 -23.69 20.13
C ARG A 80 -3.60 -23.75 18.99
N PRO A 81 -3.18 -23.65 17.72
CA PRO A 81 -4.10 -23.58 16.60
C PRO A 81 -4.96 -24.84 16.45
N THR A 82 -6.23 -24.65 16.12
CA THR A 82 -7.14 -25.71 15.66
C THR A 82 -7.29 -25.72 14.14
N MET A 83 -7.05 -24.57 13.50
CA MET A 83 -7.02 -24.40 12.04
C MET A 83 -6.06 -23.28 11.68
N GLY A 84 -5.65 -23.24 10.41
CA GLY A 84 -4.84 -22.16 9.87
C GLY A 84 -4.89 -22.14 8.35
N HIS A 85 -4.90 -20.93 7.78
CA HIS A 85 -5.13 -20.75 6.35
C HIS A 85 -4.42 -19.50 5.81
N LEU A 86 -4.22 -19.48 4.49
CA LEU A 86 -4.18 -18.25 3.72
C LEU A 86 -5.57 -17.99 3.12
N HIS A 87 -6.09 -16.81 3.41
CA HIS A 87 -7.32 -16.29 2.84
C HIS A 87 -7.00 -15.31 1.73
N ARG A 88 -7.92 -15.19 0.76
CA ARG A 88 -7.89 -14.12 -0.23
C ARG A 88 -8.98 -13.10 0.04
N ILE A 89 -8.58 -11.86 0.27
CA ILE A 89 -9.45 -10.70 0.46
C ILE A 89 -10.23 -10.46 -0.84
N THR A 90 -11.55 -10.32 -0.75
CA THR A 90 -12.35 -9.96 -1.92
C THR A 90 -12.21 -8.46 -2.20
N PRO A 91 -12.20 -8.01 -3.48
CA PRO A 91 -11.99 -6.60 -3.84
C PRO A 91 -12.97 -5.60 -3.19
N ASN A 92 -14.14 -6.09 -2.74
CA ASN A 92 -15.17 -5.28 -2.10
C ASN A 92 -15.25 -5.50 -0.59
N SER A 93 -14.35 -6.31 0.00
CA SER A 93 -14.32 -6.48 1.45
C SER A 93 -13.68 -5.29 2.11
N ALA A 94 -14.55 -4.38 2.54
CA ALA A 94 -14.17 -3.16 3.21
C ALA A 94 -13.57 -3.41 4.61
N VAL A 95 -13.90 -4.55 5.23
CA VAL A 95 -13.25 -5.06 6.46
C VAL A 95 -12.00 -5.89 6.19
N GLY A 96 -11.68 -6.15 4.92
CA GLY A 96 -10.50 -6.89 4.49
C GLY A 96 -10.58 -8.40 4.72
N ASN A 97 -11.75 -9.03 4.84
CA ASN A 97 -11.88 -10.49 4.94
C ASN A 97 -12.15 -11.17 3.59
N GLY A 98 -12.04 -12.49 3.56
CA GLY A 98 -12.45 -13.28 2.39
C GLY A 98 -12.35 -14.78 2.63
N PRO A 99 -12.72 -15.61 1.64
CA PRO A 99 -12.75 -17.06 1.80
C PRO A 99 -11.34 -17.65 2.00
N VAL A 100 -11.31 -18.84 2.62
CA VAL A 100 -10.11 -19.69 2.65
C VAL A 100 -9.72 -20.02 1.22
N GLU A 101 -8.45 -19.86 0.90
CA GLU A 101 -7.92 -20.27 -0.41
C GLU A 101 -6.89 -21.38 -0.29
N ILE A 102 -6.01 -21.31 0.72
CA ILE A 102 -4.95 -22.30 0.94
C ILE A 102 -5.03 -22.74 2.40
N PRO A 103 -5.56 -23.94 2.70
CA PRO A 103 -5.49 -24.48 4.05
C PRO A 103 -4.07 -24.95 4.39
N PHE A 104 -3.67 -24.78 5.65
CA PHE A 104 -2.43 -25.37 6.16
C PHE A 104 -2.65 -26.85 6.47
N THR A 105 -1.71 -27.68 6.04
CA THR A 105 -1.76 -29.14 6.23
C THR A 105 -1.24 -29.57 7.60
N THR A 106 -0.40 -28.75 8.21
CA THR A 106 0.12 -28.91 9.57
C THR A 106 -0.09 -27.62 10.32
N LEU A 107 -0.15 -27.71 11.65
CA LEU A 107 -0.35 -26.55 12.50
C LEU A 107 0.80 -26.32 13.46
N ASP A 108 1.78 -27.21 13.57
CA ASP A 108 2.94 -27.01 14.44
C ASP A 108 3.84 -25.90 13.88
N SER A 109 4.35 -25.04 14.76
CA SER A 109 5.28 -23.99 14.36
C SER A 109 6.71 -24.55 14.22
N PRO A 110 7.41 -24.31 13.10
CA PRO A 110 6.97 -23.56 11.91
C PRO A 110 6.04 -24.37 10.99
N ILE A 111 4.99 -23.73 10.51
CA ILE A 111 4.16 -24.26 9.42
C ILE A 111 4.88 -23.94 8.11
N ILE A 112 5.35 -24.98 7.41
CA ILE A 112 6.07 -24.84 6.13
C ILE A 112 5.16 -25.35 5.01
N GLY A 113 5.00 -24.55 3.96
CA GLY A 113 4.11 -24.90 2.85
C GLY A 113 4.62 -24.42 1.51
N THR A 114 4.11 -25.06 0.47
CA THR A 114 4.28 -24.64 -0.92
C THR A 114 2.98 -24.84 -1.68
N THR A 115 2.64 -23.94 -2.58
CA THR A 115 1.42 -24.04 -3.40
C THR A 115 1.57 -23.28 -4.71
N THR A 116 0.95 -23.80 -5.76
CA THR A 116 0.88 -23.12 -7.05
C THR A 116 -0.41 -22.30 -7.12
N LEU A 117 -0.29 -20.99 -7.31
CA LEU A 117 -1.45 -20.13 -7.53
C LEU A 117 -2.05 -20.41 -8.91
N ALA A 118 -3.34 -20.78 -8.91
CA ALA A 118 -4.02 -21.29 -10.10
C ALA A 118 -4.06 -20.30 -11.27
N THR A 119 -4.09 -18.99 -10.99
CA THR A 119 -4.26 -17.94 -12.01
C THR A 119 -3.30 -16.78 -11.77
N THR A 120 -3.00 -16.03 -12.83
CA THR A 120 -2.28 -14.75 -12.73
C THR A 120 -3.03 -13.74 -11.86
N SER A 121 -4.36 -13.72 -11.91
CA SER A 121 -5.16 -12.87 -11.03
C SER A 121 -4.97 -13.15 -9.53
N ARG A 122 -4.64 -14.39 -9.15
CA ARG A 122 -4.28 -14.75 -7.76
C ARG A 122 -2.87 -14.28 -7.40
N VAL A 123 -1.92 -14.39 -8.34
CA VAL A 123 -0.60 -13.77 -8.20
C VAL A 123 -0.74 -12.27 -7.98
N ASP A 124 -1.53 -11.59 -8.82
CA ASP A 124 -1.78 -10.15 -8.70
C ASP A 124 -2.46 -9.81 -7.37
N SER A 125 -3.41 -10.64 -6.94
CA SER A 125 -4.05 -10.49 -5.63
C SER A 125 -3.03 -10.60 -4.49
N LEU A 126 -2.10 -11.57 -4.54
CA LEU A 126 -1.08 -11.76 -3.51
C LEU A 126 -0.07 -10.61 -3.45
N ILE A 127 0.45 -10.16 -4.59
CA ILE A 127 1.46 -9.09 -4.61
C ILE A 127 0.85 -7.71 -4.32
N ASN A 128 -0.44 -7.51 -4.60
CA ASN A 128 -1.18 -6.34 -4.14
C ASN A 128 -1.69 -6.50 -2.69
N GLY A 129 -1.39 -7.65 -2.08
CA GLY A 129 -1.61 -7.96 -0.68
C GLY A 129 -3.07 -8.19 -0.27
N PHE A 130 -3.89 -8.61 -1.22
CA PHE A 130 -5.21 -9.16 -0.97
C PHE A 130 -5.15 -10.58 -0.42
N TYR A 131 -4.10 -10.94 0.34
CA TYR A 131 -4.03 -12.20 1.09
C TYR A 131 -3.67 -11.94 2.54
N TYR A 132 -4.11 -12.82 3.41
CA TYR A 132 -3.69 -12.82 4.81
C TYR A 132 -3.54 -14.24 5.34
N ALA A 133 -2.55 -14.43 6.21
CA ALA A 133 -2.42 -15.63 7.02
C ALA A 133 -3.26 -15.46 8.28
N ASN A 134 -3.97 -16.51 8.68
CA ASN A 134 -4.82 -16.52 9.87
C ASN A 134 -4.68 -17.86 10.61
N LEU A 135 -4.58 -17.82 11.93
CA LEU A 135 -4.58 -18.99 12.81
C LEU A 135 -5.73 -18.88 13.79
N HIS A 136 -6.45 -19.98 13.97
CA HIS A 136 -7.68 -20.07 14.75
C HIS A 136 -7.45 -20.93 15.99
N THR A 137 -8.14 -20.64 17.09
CA THR A 137 -8.14 -21.49 18.28
C THR A 137 -9.55 -21.79 18.73
N VAL A 138 -9.69 -22.63 19.77
CA VAL A 138 -10.99 -22.92 20.38
C VAL A 138 -11.65 -21.64 20.90
N ALA A 139 -10.88 -20.72 21.50
CA ALA A 139 -11.40 -19.46 22.03
C ALA A 139 -11.77 -18.46 20.92
N TYR A 140 -11.06 -18.51 19.79
CA TYR A 140 -11.26 -17.61 18.65
C TYR A 140 -11.40 -18.39 17.34
N PRO A 141 -12.58 -19.01 17.11
CA PRO A 141 -12.80 -19.85 15.94
C PRO A 141 -12.80 -19.05 14.63
N ALA A 142 -13.11 -17.75 14.68
CA ALA A 142 -13.01 -16.87 13.51
C ALA A 142 -11.57 -16.44 13.18
N GLY A 143 -10.63 -16.65 14.10
CA GLY A 143 -9.23 -16.23 13.99
C GLY A 143 -8.74 -15.63 15.31
N GLU A 144 -7.63 -16.13 15.86
CA GLU A 144 -6.96 -15.54 17.04
C GLU A 144 -5.89 -14.52 16.61
N ILE A 145 -5.08 -14.86 15.59
CA ILE A 145 -4.08 -13.96 15.03
C ILE A 145 -4.13 -13.96 13.51
N ARG A 146 -3.96 -12.76 12.93
CA ARG A 146 -3.97 -12.53 11.49
C ARG A 146 -2.86 -11.59 11.07
N GLY A 147 -2.36 -11.74 9.84
CA GLY A 147 -1.42 -10.81 9.23
C GLY A 147 -1.62 -10.74 7.71
N ASN A 148 -1.76 -9.53 7.17
CA ASN A 148 -1.86 -9.32 5.73
C ASN A 148 -0.49 -9.52 5.07
N ILE A 149 -0.46 -10.37 4.05
CA ILE A 149 0.76 -10.73 3.33
C ILE A 149 1.03 -9.67 2.29
N ARG A 150 2.21 -9.04 2.34
CA ARG A 150 2.63 -7.97 1.43
C ARG A 150 4.02 -8.24 0.86
N PRO A 151 4.37 -7.70 -0.31
CA PRO A 151 5.76 -7.61 -0.74
C PRO A 151 6.62 -6.95 0.34
N LYS A 152 7.80 -7.50 0.57
CA LYS A 152 8.76 -6.93 1.50
C LYS A 152 9.39 -5.67 0.90
N GLY A 153 9.51 -4.63 1.71
CA GLY A 153 10.13 -3.36 1.34
C GLY A 153 9.13 -2.28 0.95
N ILE A 154 9.63 -1.24 0.27
CA ILE A 154 8.84 -0.08 -0.15
C ILE A 154 7.89 -0.47 -1.28
N ILE A 155 6.61 -0.13 -1.13
CA ILE A 155 5.56 -0.37 -2.12
C ILE A 155 5.29 0.92 -2.88
N ARG A 156 5.39 0.84 -4.22
CA ARG A 156 4.99 1.93 -5.12
C ARG A 156 3.48 2.00 -5.19
N LEU A 157 2.95 3.21 -5.32
CA LEU A 157 1.53 3.51 -5.41
C LEU A 157 1.29 4.44 -6.59
N LYS A 158 0.13 4.32 -7.23
CA LYS A 158 -0.27 5.17 -8.34
C LYS A 158 -1.77 5.41 -8.38
N ALA A 159 -2.17 6.52 -9.00
CA ALA A 159 -3.53 6.75 -9.48
C ALA A 159 -3.51 7.69 -10.69
N THR A 160 -4.52 7.56 -11.55
CA THR A 160 -4.85 8.57 -12.56
C THR A 160 -6.05 9.35 -12.06
N LEU A 161 -5.96 10.68 -12.04
CA LEU A 161 -7.00 11.58 -11.57
C LEU A 161 -7.75 12.18 -12.76
N ASN A 162 -9.08 12.08 -12.76
CA ASN A 162 -9.96 12.69 -13.74
C ASN A 162 -11.37 12.90 -13.15
N GLY A 163 -12.20 13.70 -13.81
CA GLY A 163 -13.57 13.97 -13.36
C GLY A 163 -14.51 12.76 -13.47
N ALA A 164 -14.28 11.87 -14.44
CA ALA A 164 -15.08 10.66 -14.62
C ALA A 164 -14.94 9.66 -13.45
N SER A 165 -13.83 9.76 -12.71
CA SER A 165 -13.54 8.93 -11.54
C SER A 165 -14.09 9.52 -10.23
N GLU A 166 -14.67 10.73 -10.28
CA GLU A 166 -15.30 11.35 -9.12
C GLU A 166 -16.50 10.53 -8.64
N LYS A 167 -16.71 10.47 -7.32
CA LYS A 167 -17.83 9.73 -6.71
C LYS A 167 -18.49 10.56 -5.61
N PRO A 168 -19.81 10.42 -5.40
CA PRO A 168 -20.73 9.48 -6.06
C PRO A 168 -21.07 9.86 -7.51
N THR A 169 -20.86 11.12 -7.87
CA THR A 169 -21.30 11.66 -9.16
C THR A 169 -20.09 12.06 -9.98
N PRO A 170 -19.82 11.36 -11.10
CA PRO A 170 -18.80 11.76 -12.05
C PRO A 170 -19.03 13.18 -12.57
N VAL A 171 -17.96 13.92 -12.82
CA VAL A 171 -18.01 15.27 -13.38
C VAL A 171 -17.35 15.33 -14.75
N THR A 172 -17.86 16.18 -15.63
CA THR A 172 -17.19 16.50 -16.89
C THR A 172 -16.22 17.64 -16.64
N SER A 173 -14.93 17.35 -16.68
CA SER A 173 -13.85 18.33 -16.53
C SER A 173 -12.74 18.02 -17.54
N SER A 174 -12.06 19.07 -18.01
CA SER A 174 -10.82 18.96 -18.78
C SER A 174 -9.59 18.73 -17.89
N GLY A 175 -9.76 18.84 -16.57
CA GLY A 175 -8.73 18.62 -15.58
C GLY A 175 -8.20 17.19 -15.62
N THR A 176 -6.89 17.05 -15.54
CA THR A 176 -6.20 15.76 -15.47
C THR A 176 -5.17 15.78 -14.36
N GLY A 177 -4.87 14.60 -13.81
CA GLY A 177 -3.74 14.47 -12.90
C GLY A 177 -3.27 13.04 -12.70
N THR A 178 -2.20 12.90 -11.95
CA THR A 178 -1.62 11.63 -11.52
C THR A 178 -1.19 11.73 -10.07
N PHE A 179 -1.30 10.62 -9.36
CA PHE A 179 -0.69 10.40 -8.05
C PHE A 179 0.42 9.37 -8.22
N THR A 180 1.59 9.62 -7.65
CA THR A 180 2.63 8.63 -7.43
C THR A 180 3.01 8.64 -5.95
N GLY A 181 3.26 7.47 -5.38
CA GLY A 181 3.63 7.37 -3.98
C GLY A 181 4.52 6.19 -3.67
N LEU A 182 5.15 6.25 -2.52
CA LEU A 182 5.95 5.21 -1.90
C LEU A 182 5.47 5.05 -0.47
N VAL A 183 5.09 3.84 -0.08
CA VAL A 183 4.78 3.51 1.31
C VAL A 183 5.72 2.43 1.81
N ASP A 184 6.33 2.65 2.97
CA ASP A 184 7.00 1.60 3.73
C ASP A 184 5.99 1.03 4.74
N PRO A 185 5.55 -0.23 4.61
CA PRO A 185 4.59 -0.83 5.54
C PRO A 185 5.09 -0.97 6.98
N VAL A 186 6.41 -1.00 7.18
CA VAL A 186 7.05 -1.16 8.50
C VAL A 186 7.07 0.17 9.24
N THR A 187 7.66 1.20 8.63
CA THR A 187 7.70 2.55 9.23
C THR A 187 6.38 3.30 9.09
N ARG A 188 5.49 2.83 8.20
CA ARG A 188 4.20 3.42 7.84
C ARG A 188 4.31 4.79 7.19
N VAL A 189 5.51 5.15 6.72
CA VAL A 189 5.78 6.42 6.05
C VAL A 189 5.27 6.32 4.61
N LEU A 190 4.36 7.21 4.26
CA LEU A 190 3.90 7.47 2.90
C LEU A 190 4.53 8.76 2.41
N SER A 191 5.25 8.70 1.29
CA SER A 191 5.65 9.88 0.52
C SER A 191 4.94 9.88 -0.83
N TYR A 192 4.47 11.03 -1.29
CA TYR A 192 3.68 11.12 -2.51
C TYR A 192 3.91 12.42 -3.27
N THR A 193 3.59 12.36 -4.56
CA THR A 193 3.50 13.49 -5.48
C THR A 193 2.20 13.41 -6.26
N VAL A 194 1.48 14.53 -6.35
CA VAL A 194 0.34 14.72 -7.24
C VAL A 194 0.69 15.78 -8.27
N THR A 195 0.64 15.42 -9.55
CA THR A 195 0.76 16.37 -10.66
C THR A 195 -0.58 16.52 -11.34
N TYR A 196 -0.95 17.74 -11.70
CA TYR A 196 -2.22 18.00 -12.38
C TYR A 196 -2.08 19.13 -13.40
N SER A 197 -3.06 19.23 -14.29
CA SER A 197 -3.20 20.30 -15.29
C SER A 197 -4.67 20.55 -15.64
N GLY A 198 -5.00 21.74 -16.15
CA GLY A 198 -6.35 22.04 -16.66
C GLY A 198 -7.41 22.39 -15.61
N LEU A 199 -7.01 22.74 -14.38
CA LEU A 199 -7.88 23.19 -13.29
C LEU A 199 -7.14 24.13 -12.33
N THR A 200 -7.87 24.87 -11.50
CA THR A 200 -7.33 25.73 -10.43
C THR A 200 -7.85 25.27 -9.06
N PRO A 201 -7.12 24.40 -8.35
CA PRO A 201 -7.55 23.85 -7.06
C PRO A 201 -7.68 24.92 -5.98
N VAL A 202 -8.74 24.83 -5.19
CA VAL A 202 -8.93 25.60 -3.94
C VAL A 202 -8.72 24.73 -2.70
N MET A 203 -8.84 23.40 -2.84
CA MET A 203 -8.54 22.41 -1.81
C MET A 203 -8.05 21.11 -2.46
N GLY A 204 -7.37 20.26 -1.69
CA GLY A 204 -6.92 18.96 -2.14
C GLY A 204 -6.50 18.07 -0.98
N HIS A 205 -6.79 16.77 -1.10
CA HIS A 205 -6.58 15.82 0.00
C HIS A 205 -6.33 14.39 -0.51
N LEU A 206 -5.79 13.56 0.39
CA LEU A 206 -6.03 12.13 0.37
C LEU A 206 -7.19 11.81 1.31
N HIS A 207 -8.17 11.12 0.78
CA HIS A 207 -9.32 10.61 1.51
C HIS A 207 -9.15 9.11 1.76
N ARG A 208 -9.78 8.63 2.83
CA ARG A 208 -9.88 7.20 3.12
C ARG A 208 -11.33 6.75 3.08
N ILE A 209 -11.65 5.82 2.20
CA ILE A 209 -12.94 5.14 2.11
C ILE A 209 -13.12 4.30 3.37
N THR A 210 -14.24 4.49 4.07
CA THR A 210 -14.55 3.72 5.26
C THR A 210 -15.21 2.39 4.88
N PRO A 211 -15.13 1.36 5.76
CA PRO A 211 -15.74 0.06 5.49
C PRO A 211 -17.25 0.09 5.24
N TYR A 212 -17.93 1.15 5.66
CA TYR A 212 -19.38 1.31 5.56
C TYR A 212 -19.80 2.23 4.40
N SER A 213 -18.84 2.77 3.65
CA SER A 213 -19.13 3.65 2.53
C SER A 213 -19.71 2.85 1.36
N THR A 214 -21.00 3.04 1.09
CA THR A 214 -21.70 2.43 -0.06
C THR A 214 -21.49 3.20 -1.36
N ILE A 215 -21.03 4.45 -1.26
CA ILE A 215 -20.84 5.37 -2.39
C ILE A 215 -19.37 5.58 -2.75
N GLY A 216 -18.45 4.92 -2.04
CA GLY A 216 -17.03 4.95 -2.33
C GLY A 216 -16.34 6.28 -2.02
N ASN A 217 -16.92 7.12 -1.17
CA ASN A 217 -16.28 8.33 -0.63
C ASN A 217 -15.86 8.11 0.84
N GLY A 218 -15.09 9.05 1.40
CA GLY A 218 -14.73 9.01 2.80
C GLY A 218 -14.20 10.34 3.32
N PRO A 219 -13.97 10.46 4.64
CA PRO A 219 -13.46 11.68 5.23
C PRO A 219 -12.04 11.99 4.73
N VAL A 220 -11.66 13.27 4.85
CA VAL A 220 -10.29 13.72 4.67
C VAL A 220 -9.41 13.04 5.72
N GLU A 221 -8.32 12.44 5.24
CA GLU A 221 -7.37 11.74 6.08
C GLU A 221 -6.02 12.47 6.10
N ILE A 222 -5.59 12.96 4.93
CA ILE A 222 -4.34 13.74 4.78
C ILE A 222 -4.65 14.98 3.94
N PRO A 223 -4.67 16.18 4.54
CA PRO A 223 -4.79 17.41 3.76
C PRO A 223 -3.49 17.75 3.04
N PHE A 224 -3.59 18.33 1.85
CA PHE A 224 -2.44 18.88 1.15
C PHE A 224 -2.08 20.25 1.71
N THR A 225 -0.79 20.46 2.00
CA THR A 225 -0.27 21.73 2.54
C THR A 225 0.00 22.77 1.46
N SER A 226 0.10 22.33 0.20
CA SER A 226 0.23 23.16 -0.99
C SER A 226 -0.72 22.63 -2.06
N LEU A 227 -1.19 23.52 -2.91
CA LEU A 227 -1.99 23.16 -4.09
C LEU A 227 -1.23 23.41 -5.39
N SER A 228 -0.01 23.94 -5.34
CA SER A 228 0.80 24.13 -6.56
C SER A 228 1.29 22.79 -7.09
N SER A 229 1.11 22.54 -8.39
CA SER A 229 1.60 21.34 -9.07
C SER A 229 3.12 21.45 -9.31
N PRO A 230 3.94 20.45 -8.95
CA PRO A 230 3.59 19.22 -8.23
C PRO A 230 3.30 19.45 -6.73
N ILE A 231 2.22 18.83 -6.24
CA ILE A 231 1.92 18.76 -4.80
C ILE A 231 2.68 17.57 -4.24
N SER A 232 3.64 17.82 -3.35
CA SER A 232 4.40 16.76 -2.68
C SER A 232 4.13 16.75 -1.18
N GLY A 233 4.13 15.55 -0.59
CA GLY A 233 3.94 15.38 0.84
C GLY A 233 4.58 14.11 1.37
N THR A 234 4.89 14.12 2.67
CA THR A 234 5.29 12.93 3.42
C THR A 234 4.53 12.89 4.74
N THR A 235 4.09 11.72 5.16
CA THR A 235 3.35 11.53 6.41
C THR A 235 3.48 10.10 6.93
N THR A 236 3.39 9.94 8.25
CA THR A 236 3.32 8.63 8.88
C THR A 236 1.86 8.25 9.10
N LEU A 237 1.42 7.12 8.53
CA LEU A 237 0.07 6.61 8.74
C LEU A 237 -0.12 6.13 10.18
N ALA A 238 -1.15 6.66 10.85
CA ALA A 238 -1.29 6.55 12.30
C ALA A 238 -1.42 5.10 12.84
N THR A 239 -1.90 4.16 12.02
CA THR A 239 -2.01 2.75 12.42
C THR A 239 -1.62 1.80 11.28
N PRO A 240 -1.20 0.55 11.56
CA PRO A 240 -1.00 -0.47 10.53
C PRO A 240 -2.26 -0.68 9.67
N GLY A 241 -3.45 -0.58 10.26
CA GLY A 241 -4.71 -0.67 9.53
C GLY A 241 -4.90 0.42 8.47
N ARG A 242 -4.27 1.60 8.61
CA ARG A 242 -4.28 2.65 7.56
C ARG A 242 -3.38 2.29 6.39
N VAL A 243 -2.23 1.64 6.63
CA VAL A 243 -1.40 1.06 5.56
C VAL A 243 -2.21 0.02 4.80
N ASP A 244 -2.93 -0.86 5.50
CA ASP A 244 -3.79 -1.86 4.86
C ASP A 244 -4.88 -1.24 4.00
N SER A 245 -5.57 -0.21 4.51
CA SER A 245 -6.56 0.53 3.73
C SER A 245 -5.95 1.13 2.46
N LEU A 246 -4.77 1.75 2.56
CA LEU A 246 -4.07 2.33 1.41
C LEU A 246 -3.71 1.28 0.36
N LEU A 247 -3.09 0.17 0.79
CA LEU A 247 -2.65 -0.90 -0.11
C LEU A 247 -3.82 -1.66 -0.74
N ASN A 248 -4.97 -1.73 -0.06
CA ASN A 248 -6.17 -2.38 -0.58
C ASN A 248 -7.04 -1.47 -1.45
N GLY A 249 -6.59 -0.26 -1.78
CA GLY A 249 -7.33 0.63 -2.68
C GLY A 249 -8.44 1.44 -2.02
N PHE A 250 -8.44 1.56 -0.69
CA PHE A 250 -9.40 2.37 0.05
C PHE A 250 -8.94 3.82 0.27
N TYR A 251 -7.96 4.29 -0.50
CA TYR A 251 -7.56 5.70 -0.51
C TYR A 251 -7.76 6.28 -1.90
N TYR A 252 -8.06 7.57 -1.97
CA TYR A 252 -8.09 8.31 -3.21
C TYR A 252 -7.53 9.71 -3.03
N ALA A 253 -6.84 10.20 -4.06
CA ALA A 253 -6.45 11.60 -4.16
C ALA A 253 -7.57 12.40 -4.83
N ASN A 254 -7.86 13.58 -4.31
CA ASN A 254 -8.94 14.44 -4.83
C ASN A 254 -8.50 15.91 -4.82
N LEU A 255 -8.81 16.63 -5.90
CA LEU A 255 -8.63 18.08 -6.01
C LEU A 255 -9.98 18.74 -6.27
N HIS A 256 -10.24 19.83 -5.56
CA HIS A 256 -11.51 20.56 -5.57
C HIS A 256 -11.29 21.95 -6.14
N THR A 257 -12.26 22.47 -6.88
CA THR A 257 -12.27 23.85 -7.38
C THR A 257 -13.54 24.57 -6.96
N ALA A 258 -13.62 25.88 -7.22
CA ALA A 258 -14.84 26.64 -6.94
C ALA A 258 -16.06 26.11 -7.73
N ALA A 259 -15.84 25.59 -8.95
CA ALA A 259 -16.90 25.02 -9.78
C ALA A 259 -17.31 23.61 -9.31
N TYR A 260 -16.39 22.85 -8.72
CA TYR A 260 -16.65 21.51 -8.20
C TYR A 260 -16.17 21.39 -6.75
N PRO A 261 -16.93 21.94 -5.77
CA PRO A 261 -16.53 21.92 -4.36
C PRO A 261 -16.43 20.52 -3.77
N ALA A 262 -17.22 19.57 -4.27
CA ALA A 262 -17.17 18.17 -3.85
C ALA A 262 -15.96 17.40 -4.41
N GLY A 263 -15.34 17.90 -5.49
CA GLY A 263 -14.22 17.28 -6.19
C GLY A 263 -14.33 17.50 -7.70
N GLU A 264 -13.27 18.03 -8.33
CA GLU A 264 -13.18 18.17 -9.78
C GLU A 264 -12.48 16.96 -10.42
N ILE A 265 -11.41 16.47 -9.80
CA ILE A 265 -10.70 15.26 -10.25
C ILE A 265 -10.37 14.35 -9.08
N ARG A 266 -10.59 13.05 -9.27
CA ARG A 266 -10.30 11.98 -8.30
C ARG A 266 -9.51 10.84 -8.93
N GLY A 267 -8.66 10.20 -8.14
CA GLY A 267 -7.97 8.96 -8.52
C GLY A 267 -7.85 8.00 -7.35
N ASP A 268 -8.37 6.79 -7.51
CA ASP A 268 -8.26 5.71 -6.52
C ASP A 268 -6.83 5.16 -6.49
N ILE A 269 -6.17 5.29 -5.34
CA ILE A 269 -4.76 4.94 -5.13
C ILE A 269 -4.63 3.45 -4.96
N LYS A 270 -3.73 2.83 -5.74
CA LYS A 270 -3.45 1.40 -5.69
C LYS A 270 -1.94 1.15 -5.85
N PRO A 271 -1.41 0.01 -5.39
CA PRO A 271 -0.06 -0.43 -5.72
C PRO A 271 0.21 -0.53 -7.24
#